data_AF-A0A961J0G5-F1
#
_entry.id   AF-A0A961J0G5-F1
#
_cell.length_a   1.000
_cell.length_b   1.000
_cell.length_c   1.000
_cell.angle_alpha   90.00
_cell.angle_beta   90.00
_cell.angle_gamma   90.00
#
_symmetry.space_group_name_H-M   'P 1'
#
loop_
_entity.id
_entity.type
_entity.pdbx_description
1 polymer ?
#
loop_
_entity_poly.entity_id
_entity_poly.type
_entity_poly.pdbx_seq_one_letter_code
_entity_poly.pdbx_strand_id
1 'polypeptide(L)'
;ECKAACAALGVETLSDLGPGDAARIDGLPAPLDRRARHIVTDNRLTRAGRAALEAGDAAAFGRLMVESHATERDNYEITVPETDAQVAAAVEFGALGARQTGGGFGGSIVVLVAEDRVDALTARMAAAFPATRLLAVT
;
A
#
# COMPACT_ATOMS: atom_id res chain seq x y z
N GLU A 1 11.36 -15.58 -1.14
CA GLU A 1 10.55 -15.71 0.09
C GLU A 1 9.14 -16.21 -0.21
N CYS A 2 8.32 -15.52 -1.02
CA CYS A 2 6.95 -15.98 -1.33
C CYS A 2 6.85 -17.43 -1.83
N LYS A 3 7.74 -17.86 -2.74
CA LYS A 3 7.80 -19.26 -3.21
C LYS A 3 8.09 -20.26 -2.08
N ALA A 4 8.93 -19.88 -1.12
CA ALA A 4 9.24 -20.72 0.04
C ALA A 4 8.05 -20.79 0.99
N ALA A 5 7.33 -19.68 1.18
CA ALA A 5 6.07 -19.66 1.93
C ALA A 5 4.99 -20.54 1.29
N CYS A 6 4.83 -20.48 -0.05
CA CYS A 6 3.96 -21.40 -0.80
C CYS A 6 4.31 -22.87 -0.51
N ALA A 7 5.58 -23.24 -0.62
CA ALA A 7 6.04 -24.60 -0.38
C ALA A 7 5.77 -25.06 1.06
N ALA A 8 6.02 -24.20 2.06
CA ALA A 8 5.77 -24.49 3.47
C ALA A 8 4.27 -24.62 3.79
N LEU A 9 3.42 -23.87 3.09
CA LEU A 9 1.97 -23.92 3.26
C LEU A 9 1.29 -24.98 2.38
N GLY A 10 1.99 -25.57 1.42
CA GLY A 10 1.41 -26.53 0.48
C GLY A 10 0.37 -25.92 -0.47
N VAL A 11 0.60 -24.66 -0.90
CA VAL A 11 -0.25 -23.97 -1.89
C VAL A 11 0.55 -23.62 -3.14
N GLU A 12 -0.11 -23.48 -4.28
CA GLU A 12 0.55 -23.06 -5.52
C GLU A 12 0.91 -21.58 -5.46
N THR A 13 -0.06 -20.75 -5.06
CA THR A 13 0.13 -19.31 -4.87
C THR A 13 -0.39 -18.86 -3.52
N LEU A 14 0.24 -17.83 -2.94
CA LEU A 14 -0.25 -17.19 -1.71
C LEU A 14 -1.63 -16.54 -1.91
N SER A 15 -2.06 -16.33 -3.15
CA SER A 15 -3.40 -15.83 -3.48
C SER A 15 -4.52 -16.86 -3.26
N ASP A 16 -4.17 -18.15 -3.06
CA ASP A 16 -5.12 -19.21 -2.71
C ASP A 16 -5.53 -19.14 -1.23
N LEU A 17 -4.81 -18.35 -0.43
CA LEU A 17 -5.02 -18.20 1.00
C LEU A 17 -6.01 -17.07 1.31
N GLY A 18 -6.73 -17.22 2.42
CA GLY A 18 -7.69 -16.24 2.90
C GLY A 18 -7.59 -16.00 4.42
N PRO A 19 -8.55 -15.27 5.01
CA PRO A 19 -8.56 -14.97 6.45
C PRO A 19 -8.52 -16.20 7.35
N GLY A 20 -9.02 -17.35 6.88
CA GLY A 20 -8.99 -18.62 7.61
C GLY A 20 -7.60 -19.24 7.77
N ASP A 21 -6.61 -18.77 7.00
CA ASP A 21 -5.24 -19.31 7.01
C ASP A 21 -4.31 -18.58 7.98
N ALA A 22 -4.80 -17.62 8.76
CA ALA A 22 -3.99 -16.78 9.64
C ALA A 22 -3.07 -17.60 10.57
N ALA A 23 -3.61 -18.62 11.24
CA ALA A 23 -2.81 -19.48 12.11
C ALA A 23 -1.72 -20.27 11.37
N ARG A 24 -1.96 -20.66 10.11
CA ARG A 24 -0.96 -21.34 9.27
C ARG A 24 0.16 -20.39 8.87
N ILE A 25 -0.21 -19.15 8.53
CA ILE A 25 0.74 -18.08 8.19
C ILE A 25 1.58 -17.71 9.41
N ASP A 26 0.97 -17.58 10.60
CA ASP A 26 1.65 -17.26 11.86
C ASP A 26 2.63 -18.36 12.28
N GLY A 27 2.43 -19.60 11.82
CA GLY A 27 3.33 -20.73 12.06
C GLY A 27 4.58 -20.76 11.16
N LEU A 28 4.67 -19.89 10.15
CA LEU A 28 5.85 -19.82 9.28
C LEU A 28 7.03 -19.13 10.00
N PRO A 29 8.28 -19.52 9.69
CA PRO A 29 9.43 -18.79 10.19
C PRO A 29 9.56 -17.42 9.51
N ALA A 30 10.07 -16.43 10.24
CA ALA A 30 10.38 -15.13 9.67
C ALA A 30 11.46 -15.23 8.55
N PRO A 31 11.35 -14.44 7.47
CA PRO A 31 10.30 -13.45 7.19
C PRO A 31 9.11 -14.02 6.39
N LEU A 32 8.99 -15.35 6.22
CA LEU A 32 8.01 -15.96 5.33
C LEU A 32 6.56 -15.71 5.79
N ASP A 33 6.34 -15.69 7.10
CA ASP A 33 5.09 -15.29 7.74
C ASP A 33 4.67 -13.88 7.29
N ARG A 34 5.57 -12.90 7.36
CA ARG A 34 5.30 -11.51 7.00
C ARG A 34 5.03 -11.36 5.50
N ARG A 35 5.79 -12.03 4.64
CA ARG A 35 5.54 -12.01 3.19
C ARG A 35 4.19 -12.62 2.84
N ALA A 36 3.83 -13.75 3.45
CA ALA A 36 2.52 -14.35 3.25
C ALA A 36 1.40 -13.44 3.77
N ARG A 37 1.57 -12.86 4.97
CA ARG A 37 0.61 -11.91 5.55
C ARG A 37 0.37 -10.70 4.66
N HIS A 38 1.44 -10.12 4.09
CA HIS A 38 1.31 -9.02 3.13
C HIS A 38 0.43 -9.44 1.95
N ILE A 39 0.76 -10.54 1.26
CA ILE A 39 0.02 -10.94 0.05
C ILE A 39 -1.47 -11.22 0.35
N VAL A 40 -1.78 -11.94 1.43
CA VAL A 40 -3.18 -12.21 1.80
C VAL A 40 -3.91 -10.91 2.16
N THR A 41 -3.26 -10.03 2.91
CA THR A 41 -3.86 -8.75 3.32
C THR A 41 -4.07 -7.83 2.13
N ASP A 42 -3.06 -7.65 1.28
CA ASP A 42 -3.11 -6.76 0.12
C ASP A 42 -4.12 -7.25 -0.93
N ASN A 43 -4.26 -8.57 -1.12
CA ASN A 43 -5.32 -9.15 -1.94
C ASN A 43 -6.72 -8.80 -1.41
N ARG A 44 -6.92 -8.85 -0.08
CA ARG A 44 -8.18 -8.43 0.55
C ARG A 44 -8.42 -6.93 0.35
N LEU A 45 -7.40 -6.10 0.59
CA LEU A 45 -7.47 -4.65 0.41
C LEU A 45 -7.78 -4.28 -1.04
N THR A 46 -7.19 -4.97 -2.01
CA THR A 46 -7.45 -4.78 -3.44
C THR A 46 -8.92 -5.06 -3.79
N ARG A 47 -9.48 -6.18 -3.30
CA ARG A 47 -10.91 -6.49 -3.52
C ARG A 47 -11.83 -5.47 -2.85
N ALA A 48 -11.50 -5.05 -1.63
CA ALA A 48 -12.24 -4.01 -0.92
C ALA A 48 -12.14 -2.65 -1.65
N GLY A 49 -10.97 -2.33 -2.19
CA GLY A 49 -10.72 -1.10 -2.92
C GLY A 49 -11.53 -1.04 -4.22
N ARG A 50 -11.61 -2.17 -4.94
CA ARG A 50 -12.51 -2.30 -6.09
C ARG A 50 -13.97 -2.02 -5.69
N ALA A 51 -14.45 -2.64 -4.62
CA ALA A 51 -15.83 -2.43 -4.16
C ALA A 51 -16.09 -0.96 -3.75
N ALA A 52 -15.12 -0.30 -3.10
CA ALA A 52 -15.20 1.12 -2.77
C ALA A 52 -15.29 1.99 -4.03
N LEU A 53 -14.47 1.72 -5.04
CA LEU A 53 -14.51 2.44 -6.32
C LEU A 53 -15.84 2.23 -7.05
N GLU A 54 -16.35 0.99 -7.11
CA GLU A 54 -17.65 0.67 -7.71
C GLU A 54 -18.81 1.38 -7.01
N ALA A 55 -18.69 1.61 -5.70
CA ALA A 55 -19.66 2.35 -4.89
C ALA A 55 -19.46 3.89 -4.93
N GLY A 56 -18.41 4.39 -5.58
CA GLY A 56 -18.07 5.81 -5.58
C GLY A 56 -17.53 6.34 -4.23
N ASP A 57 -17.11 5.46 -3.32
CA ASP A 57 -16.58 5.84 -2.00
C ASP A 57 -15.06 6.06 -2.06
N ALA A 58 -14.67 7.22 -2.59
CA ALA A 58 -13.27 7.62 -2.69
C ALA A 58 -12.58 7.72 -1.32
N ALA A 59 -13.32 8.05 -0.26
CA ALA A 59 -12.76 8.13 1.09
C ALA A 59 -12.39 6.73 1.63
N ALA A 60 -13.24 5.72 1.40
CA ALA A 60 -12.91 4.33 1.72
C ALA A 60 -11.73 3.83 0.89
N PHE A 61 -11.70 4.11 -0.41
CA PHE A 61 -10.57 3.73 -1.26
C PHE A 61 -9.25 4.35 -0.77
N GLY A 62 -9.26 5.64 -0.41
CA GLY A 62 -8.10 6.34 0.15
C GLY A 62 -7.59 5.71 1.45
N ARG A 63 -8.48 5.35 2.38
CA ARG A 63 -8.09 4.62 3.61
C ARG A 63 -7.41 3.29 3.30
N LEU A 64 -7.94 2.53 2.34
CA LEU A 64 -7.38 1.25 1.92
C LEU A 64 -6.00 1.39 1.25
N MET A 65 -5.74 2.49 0.55
CA MET A 65 -4.39 2.80 0.03
C MET A 65 -3.38 2.94 1.17
N VAL A 66 -3.73 3.68 2.22
CA VAL A 66 -2.86 3.87 3.39
C VAL A 66 -2.64 2.55 4.14
N GLU A 67 -3.69 1.74 4.31
CA GLU A 67 -3.56 0.40 4.88
C GLU A 67 -2.60 -0.48 4.05
N SER A 68 -2.73 -0.45 2.73
CA SER A 68 -1.84 -1.21 1.83
C SER A 68 -0.39 -0.78 2.00
N HIS A 69 -0.12 0.53 2.05
CA HIS A 69 1.21 1.06 2.29
C HIS A 69 1.83 0.58 3.60
N ALA A 70 1.04 0.54 4.68
CA ALA A 70 1.51 0.00 5.95
C ALA A 70 1.92 -1.48 5.81
N THR A 71 1.20 -2.27 5.01
CA THR A 71 1.61 -3.66 4.75
C THR A 71 2.90 -3.75 3.91
N GLU A 72 3.09 -2.86 2.93
CA GLU A 72 4.32 -2.79 2.13
C GLU A 72 5.53 -2.48 3.01
N ARG A 73 5.36 -1.57 3.97
CA ARG A 73 6.41 -1.18 4.93
C ARG A 73 6.69 -2.26 5.96
N ASP A 74 5.65 -2.71 6.67
CA ASP A 74 5.81 -3.50 7.90
C ASP A 74 5.89 -5.01 7.62
N ASN A 75 5.17 -5.50 6.61
CA ASN A 75 5.09 -6.93 6.30
C ASN A 75 5.92 -7.31 5.06
N TYR A 76 5.97 -6.46 4.04
CA TYR A 76 6.75 -6.75 2.83
C TYR A 76 8.15 -6.13 2.86
N GLU A 77 8.36 -5.09 3.67
CA GLU A 77 9.63 -4.40 3.87
C GLU A 77 10.24 -3.88 2.56
N ILE A 78 9.40 -3.31 1.69
CA ILE A 78 9.83 -2.77 0.39
C ILE A 78 9.76 -1.25 0.31
N THR A 79 9.40 -0.54 1.38
CA THR A 79 9.38 0.92 1.38
C THR A 79 10.70 1.50 1.89
N VAL A 80 10.87 2.82 1.78
CA VAL A 80 12.03 3.55 2.28
C VAL A 80 11.57 4.78 3.05
N PRO A 81 12.39 5.33 3.97
CA PRO A 81 12.00 6.49 4.78
C PRO A 81 11.50 7.68 3.94
N GLU A 82 12.03 7.87 2.74
CA GLU A 82 11.65 8.94 1.82
C GLU A 82 10.23 8.75 1.25
N THR A 83 9.81 7.53 0.91
CA THR A 83 8.45 7.27 0.42
C THR A 83 7.45 7.26 1.57
N ASP A 84 7.84 6.71 2.73
CA ASP A 84 7.02 6.70 3.95
C ASP A 84 6.71 8.13 4.41
N ALA A 85 7.72 9.02 4.45
CA ALA A 85 7.55 10.43 4.82
C ALA A 85 6.61 11.17 3.85
N GLN A 86 6.73 10.91 2.54
CA GLN A 86 5.87 11.54 1.54
C GLN A 86 4.42 11.03 1.61
N VAL A 87 4.20 9.74 1.86
CA VAL A 87 2.84 9.21 2.09
C VAL A 87 2.20 9.85 3.32
N ALA A 88 2.94 9.90 4.43
CA ALA A 88 2.44 10.52 5.67
C ALA A 88 2.09 12.00 5.47
N ALA A 89 2.99 12.76 4.84
CA ALA A 89 2.77 14.17 4.56
C ALA A 89 1.60 14.41 3.60
N ALA A 90 1.43 13.60 2.55
CA ALA A 90 0.30 13.73 1.64
C ALA A 90 -1.05 13.60 2.37
N VAL A 91 -1.16 12.62 3.28
CA VAL A 91 -2.36 12.43 4.11
C VAL A 91 -2.56 13.61 5.07
N GLU A 92 -1.50 14.08 5.75
CA GLU A 92 -1.55 15.28 6.61
C GLU A 92 -1.99 16.53 5.82
N PHE A 93 -1.62 16.61 4.54
CA PHE A 93 -1.93 17.74 3.68
C PHE A 93 -3.35 17.70 3.10
N GLY A 94 -4.11 16.65 3.39
CA GLY A 94 -5.52 16.51 3.05
C GLY A 94 -5.80 15.57 1.88
N ALA A 95 -4.85 14.69 1.52
CA ALA A 95 -5.16 13.57 0.64
C ALA A 95 -6.17 12.62 1.32
N LEU A 96 -7.06 12.04 0.52
CA LEU A 96 -7.94 10.95 0.95
C LEU A 96 -7.13 9.68 1.26
N GLY A 97 -6.02 9.50 0.56
CA GLY A 97 -5.08 8.41 0.78
C GLY A 97 -3.83 8.54 -0.07
N ALA A 98 -2.75 7.89 0.34
CA ALA A 98 -1.52 7.80 -0.43
C ALA A 98 -0.82 6.46 -0.15
N ARG A 99 -0.05 5.98 -1.12
CA ARG A 99 0.82 4.81 -0.96
C ARG A 99 2.01 4.85 -1.89
N GLN A 100 3.06 4.10 -1.59
CA GLN A 100 4.06 3.75 -2.58
C GLN A 100 3.42 2.99 -3.75
N THR A 101 3.97 3.16 -4.95
CA THR A 101 3.60 2.38 -6.13
C THR A 101 4.84 1.91 -6.90
N GLY A 102 4.73 0.78 -7.59
CA GLY A 102 5.85 0.12 -8.27
C GLY A 102 6.55 -0.95 -7.41
N GLY A 103 7.80 -1.26 -7.76
CA GLY A 103 8.56 -2.35 -7.13
C GLY A 103 9.09 -2.07 -5.72
N GLY A 104 8.98 -0.83 -5.25
CA GLY A 104 9.52 -0.37 -3.97
C GLY A 104 11.00 0.03 -4.01
N PHE A 105 11.56 0.20 -2.81
CA PHE A 105 12.92 0.68 -2.54
C PHE A 105 13.19 2.10 -3.08
N GLY A 106 12.14 2.94 -3.03
CA GLY A 106 12.12 4.30 -3.57
C GLY A 106 11.14 4.45 -4.73
N GLY A 107 11.40 5.42 -5.61
CA GLY A 107 10.58 5.67 -6.79
C GLY A 107 9.43 6.65 -6.52
N SER A 108 8.19 6.19 -6.64
CA SER A 108 7.02 7.05 -6.67
C SER A 108 5.97 6.66 -5.63
N ILE A 109 5.19 7.66 -5.22
CA ILE A 109 3.94 7.46 -4.49
C ILE A 109 2.78 7.82 -5.41
N VAL A 110 1.62 7.23 -5.15
CA VAL A 110 0.33 7.64 -5.73
C VAL A 110 -0.51 8.26 -4.63
N VAL A 111 -1.14 9.40 -4.94
CA VAL A 111 -1.94 10.19 -4.00
C VAL A 111 -3.35 10.34 -4.55
N LEU A 112 -4.34 10.03 -3.73
CA LEU A 112 -5.75 10.29 -4.02
C LEU A 112 -6.17 11.57 -3.29
N VAL A 113 -6.62 12.56 -4.04
CA VAL A 113 -7.00 13.88 -3.51
C VAL A 113 -8.20 14.41 -4.31
N ALA A 114 -9.01 15.28 -3.68
CA ALA A 114 -10.08 15.97 -4.39
C ALA A 114 -9.51 16.91 -5.47
N GLU A 115 -10.18 17.00 -6.61
CA GLU A 115 -9.72 17.74 -7.79
C GLU A 115 -9.42 19.21 -7.47
N ASP A 116 -10.30 19.86 -6.69
CA ASP A 116 -10.17 21.25 -6.23
C ASP A 116 -9.02 21.47 -5.24
N ARG A 117 -8.33 20.41 -4.81
CA ARG A 117 -7.23 20.44 -3.84
C ARG A 117 -5.88 20.03 -4.43
N VAL A 118 -5.84 19.63 -5.71
CA VAL A 118 -4.61 19.15 -6.39
C VAL A 118 -3.49 20.18 -6.31
N ASP A 119 -3.75 21.44 -6.68
CA ASP A 119 -2.73 22.50 -6.70
C ASP A 119 -2.19 22.80 -5.31
N ALA A 120 -3.08 22.91 -4.32
CA ALA A 120 -2.72 23.19 -2.93
C ALA A 120 -1.88 22.05 -2.34
N LEU A 121 -2.27 20.79 -2.57
CA LEU A 121 -1.51 19.64 -2.11
C LEU A 121 -0.15 19.55 -2.80
N THR A 122 -0.10 19.73 -4.11
CA THR A 122 1.14 19.70 -4.89
C THR A 122 2.13 20.77 -4.40
N ALA A 123 1.66 21.99 -4.16
CA ALA A 123 2.51 23.06 -3.64
C ALA A 123 3.09 22.73 -2.26
N ARG A 124 2.27 22.16 -1.36
CA ARG A 124 2.74 21.73 -0.03
C ARG A 124 3.74 20.57 -0.12
N MET A 125 3.50 19.59 -0.99
CA MET A 125 4.42 18.48 -1.23
C MET A 125 5.75 18.97 -1.79
N ALA A 126 5.75 19.86 -2.78
CA ALA A 126 6.97 20.42 -3.35
C ALA A 126 7.76 21.27 -2.33
N ALA A 127 7.08 21.99 -1.45
CA ALA A 127 7.72 22.75 -0.37
C ALA A 127 8.35 21.84 0.69
N ALA A 128 7.66 20.76 1.09
CA ALA A 128 8.14 19.81 2.09
C ALA A 128 9.24 18.87 1.54
N PHE A 129 9.17 18.53 0.25
CA PHE A 129 10.10 17.61 -0.43
C PHE A 129 10.63 18.24 -1.72
N PRO A 130 11.62 19.16 -1.65
CA PRO A 130 12.10 19.93 -2.80
C PRO A 130 12.69 19.10 -3.96
N ALA A 131 13.09 17.85 -3.69
CA ALA A 131 13.59 16.92 -4.70
C ALA A 131 12.48 16.13 -5.42
N THR A 132 11.25 16.14 -4.89
CA THR A 132 10.10 15.44 -5.47
C THR A 132 9.56 16.22 -6.67
N ARG A 133 9.11 15.48 -7.68
CA ARG A 133 8.46 16.05 -8.88
C ARG A 133 7.09 15.42 -9.06
N LEU A 134 6.12 16.25 -9.44
CA LEU A 134 4.82 15.77 -9.90
C LEU A 134 5.00 15.13 -11.28
N LEU A 135 4.61 13.85 -11.41
CA LEU A 135 4.73 13.11 -12.67
C LEU A 135 3.50 13.27 -13.55
N ALA A 136 2.30 13.17 -12.97
CA ALA A 136 1.03 13.28 -13.66
C ALA A 136 -0.12 13.60 -12.69
N VAL A 137 -1.20 14.14 -13.23
CA VAL A 137 -2.52 14.25 -12.61
C VAL A 137 -3.51 13.66 -13.61
N THR A 138 -4.44 12.83 -13.15
CA THR A 138 -5.40 12.10 -13.99
C THR A 138 -6.81 12.32 -13.52
#